data_AF-A0A1H9IML7-F1
#
_entry.id   AF-A0A1H9IML7-F1
#
_cell.length_a   1.000
_cell.length_b   1.000
_cell.length_c   1.000
_cell.angle_alpha   90.00
_cell.angle_beta   90.00
_cell.angle_gamma   90.00
#
_symmetry.space_group_name_H-M   'P 1'
#
loop_
_entity.id
_entity.type
_entity.pdbx_description
1 polymer ?
#
loop_
_entity_poly.entity_id
_entity_poly.type
_entity_poly.pdbx_seq_one_letter_code
_entity_poly.pdbx_strand_id
1 'polypeptide(L)'
;MRPARVDAIIDLAYGALIFISIALIATVDLRVGLTFGLGVFASYILHVVWKMARFDPDWMTQAVGERVEQQVEDVQTQVEETVEQTVEETVEQTVGETVEQQVEDVQTRVEAVNERVDRRPREDEVEEIIEESVEDESGT
;
A
#
# COMPACT_ATOMS: atom_id res chain seq x y z
N MET A 1 9.39 16.10 51.26
CA MET A 1 10.21 14.88 51.11
C MET A 1 11.02 15.01 49.83
N ARG A 2 12.29 14.57 49.79
CA ARG A 2 13.12 14.70 48.58
C ARG A 2 12.70 13.63 47.54
N PRO A 3 12.31 14.00 46.31
CA PRO A 3 11.78 13.07 45.30
C PRO A 3 12.72 11.90 45.02
N ALA A 4 14.02 12.16 44.94
CA ALA A 4 15.06 11.15 44.75
C ALA A 4 15.08 10.03 45.81
N ARG A 5 14.57 10.27 47.03
CA ARG A 5 14.50 9.22 48.07
C ARG A 5 13.33 8.28 47.84
N VAL A 6 12.21 8.80 47.33
CA VAL A 6 11.02 7.98 47.04
C VAL A 6 11.33 7.03 45.88
N ASP A 7 12.02 7.54 44.85
CA ASP A 7 12.45 6.74 43.70
C ASP A 7 13.35 5.57 44.10
N ALA A 8 14.40 5.85 44.89
CA ALA A 8 15.31 4.82 45.36
C ALA A 8 14.63 3.77 46.26
N ILE A 9 13.65 4.18 47.07
CA ILE A 9 12.88 3.26 47.92
C ILE A 9 11.99 2.34 47.08
N ILE A 10 11.39 2.87 46.02
CA ILE A 10 10.52 2.08 45.13
C ILE A 10 11.34 1.10 44.29
N ASP A 11 12.47 1.54 43.73
CA ASP A 11 13.38 0.67 42.98
C ASP A 11 13.92 -0.47 43.86
N LEU A 12 14.26 -0.17 45.13
CA LEU A 12 14.66 -1.18 46.12
C LEU A 12 13.53 -2.16 46.46
N ALA A 13 12.28 -1.67 46.59
CA ALA A 13 11.13 -2.50 46.88
C ALA A 13 10.84 -3.49 45.74
N TYR A 14 10.93 -3.05 44.47
CA TYR A 14 10.78 -3.93 43.32
C TYR A 14 11.92 -4.95 43.22
N GLY A 15 13.17 -4.53 43.47
CA GLY A 15 14.30 -5.46 43.56
C GLY A 15 14.09 -6.54 44.63
N ALA A 16 13.57 -6.17 45.80
CA ALA A 16 13.22 -7.11 46.86
C ALA A 16 12.06 -8.04 46.45
N LEU A 17 11.05 -7.55 45.75
CA LEU A 17 9.94 -8.36 45.24
C LEU A 17 10.41 -9.37 44.18
N ILE A 18 11.34 -9.01 43.31
CA ILE A 18 11.94 -9.93 42.33
C ILE A 18 12.73 -11.03 43.06
N PHE A 19 13.52 -10.66 44.08
CA PHE A 19 14.24 -11.64 44.90
C PHE A 19 13.29 -12.61 45.62
N ILE A 20 12.20 -12.10 46.18
CA ILE A 20 11.14 -12.91 46.79
C ILE A 20 10.48 -13.82 45.75
N SER A 21 10.23 -13.33 44.53
CA SER A 21 9.69 -14.13 43.43
C SER A 21 10.61 -15.29 43.06
N ILE A 22 11.92 -15.04 42.94
CA ILE A 22 12.91 -16.08 42.64
C ILE A 22 12.96 -17.12 43.77
N ALA A 23 12.93 -16.68 45.03
CA ALA A 23 12.89 -17.57 46.19
C ALA A 23 11.62 -18.45 46.21
N LEU A 24 10.46 -17.90 45.84
CA LEU A 24 9.21 -18.65 45.72
C LEU A 24 9.26 -19.68 44.58
N ILE A 25 9.84 -19.32 43.43
CA ILE A 25 10.07 -20.26 42.31
C ILE A 25 10.98 -21.41 42.78
N ALA A 26 12.03 -21.10 43.54
CA ALA A 26 13.01 -22.08 43.98
C ALA A 26 12.53 -23.00 45.12
N THR A 27 11.55 -22.57 45.92
CA THR A 27 11.16 -23.29 47.17
C THR A 27 9.73 -23.81 47.18
N VAL A 28 8.81 -23.22 46.39
CA VAL A 28 7.38 -23.55 46.44
C VAL A 28 6.94 -24.33 45.19
N ASP A 29 6.73 -23.64 44.08
CA ASP A 29 6.33 -24.24 42.80
C ASP A 29 6.54 -23.24 41.66
N LEU A 30 6.96 -23.74 40.50
CA LEU A 30 7.21 -22.91 39.31
C LEU A 30 5.94 -22.15 38.87
N ARG A 31 4.75 -22.75 38.98
CA ARG A 31 3.49 -22.14 38.56
C ARG A 31 3.11 -20.97 39.47
N VAL A 32 3.27 -21.14 40.78
CA VAL A 32 3.00 -20.10 41.78
C VAL A 32 4.00 -18.96 41.63
N GLY A 33 5.29 -19.29 41.54
CA GLY A 33 6.34 -18.30 41.38
C GLY A 33 6.24 -17.50 40.08
N LEU A 34 5.81 -18.12 38.97
CA LEU A 34 5.59 -17.44 37.70
C LEU A 34 4.37 -16.51 37.75
N THR A 35 3.24 -16.94 38.33
CA THR A 35 2.05 -16.06 38.46
C THR A 35 2.30 -14.85 39.36
N PHE A 36 3.04 -15.04 40.46
CA PHE A 36 3.44 -13.94 41.35
C PHE A 36 4.44 -13.00 40.67
N GLY A 37 5.46 -13.57 40.01
CA GLY A 37 6.47 -12.79 39.26
C GLY A 37 5.85 -11.96 38.13
N LEU A 38 4.88 -12.53 37.39
CA LEU A 38 4.14 -11.83 36.35
C LEU A 38 3.34 -10.65 36.91
N GLY A 39 2.70 -10.83 38.07
CA GLY A 39 1.96 -9.76 38.74
C GLY A 39 2.86 -8.61 39.22
N VAL A 40 4.00 -8.94 39.84
CA VAL A 40 5.02 -7.96 40.25
C VAL A 40 5.57 -7.21 39.03
N PHE A 41 5.83 -7.92 37.94
CA PHE A 41 6.30 -7.32 36.69
C PHE A 41 5.27 -6.37 36.07
N ALA A 42 3.99 -6.76 36.01
CA ALA A 42 2.92 -5.89 35.53
C ALA A 42 2.76 -4.64 36.41
N SER A 43 2.84 -4.77 37.73
CA SER A 43 2.85 -3.64 38.66
C SER A 43 4.04 -2.71 38.43
N TYR A 44 5.22 -3.26 38.17
CA TYR A 44 6.43 -2.49 37.86
C TYR A 44 6.25 -1.65 36.59
N ILE A 45 5.75 -2.26 35.50
CA ILE A 45 5.44 -1.53 34.26
C ILE A 45 4.47 -0.39 34.53
N LEU A 46 3.38 -0.65 35.26
CA LEU A 46 2.38 0.37 35.55
C LEU A 46 2.98 1.54 36.37
N HIS A 47 3.86 1.25 37.31
CA HIS A 47 4.56 2.27 38.07
C HIS A 47 5.55 3.06 37.21
N VAL A 48 6.32 2.40 36.35
CA VAL A 48 7.25 3.07 35.43
C VAL A 48 6.49 3.99 34.48
N VAL A 49 5.41 3.50 33.88
CA VAL A 49 4.55 4.32 33.01
C VAL A 49 3.97 5.51 33.78
N TRP A 50 3.46 5.29 35.00
CA TRP A 50 2.93 6.37 35.84
C TRP A 50 4.00 7.40 36.23
N LYS A 51 5.20 6.93 36.59
CA LYS A 51 6.34 7.79 36.94
C LYS A 51 6.82 8.57 35.72
N MET A 52 7.01 7.91 34.60
CA MET A 52 7.55 8.55 33.40
C MET A 52 6.52 9.48 32.75
N ALA A 53 5.22 9.14 32.73
CA ALA A 53 4.15 10.05 32.29
C ALA A 53 4.02 11.31 33.16
N ARG A 54 4.46 11.24 34.42
CA ARG A 54 4.46 12.37 35.35
C ARG A 54 5.67 13.29 35.17
N PHE A 55 6.84 12.76 34.80
CA PHE A 55 8.09 13.52 34.81
C PHE A 55 8.53 14.04 33.44
N ASP A 56 8.25 13.34 32.34
CA ASP A 56 8.46 13.82 30.97
C ASP A 56 7.49 13.06 30.05
N PRO A 57 6.42 13.64 29.50
CA PRO A 57 5.53 12.91 28.59
C PRO A 57 6.18 12.52 27.25
N ASP A 58 7.36 13.08 26.92
CA ASP A 58 8.00 12.96 25.61
C ASP A 58 8.79 11.67 25.36
N TRP A 59 9.17 10.88 26.39
CA TRP A 59 9.81 9.57 26.12
C TRP A 59 8.84 8.60 25.42
N MET A 60 7.53 8.76 25.62
CA MET A 60 6.51 8.00 24.89
C MET A 60 6.41 8.47 23.44
N THR A 61 6.56 9.78 23.17
CA THR A 61 6.50 10.30 21.79
C THR A 61 7.74 9.90 20.99
N GLN A 62 8.92 9.80 21.61
CA GLN A 62 10.13 9.27 20.96
C GLN A 62 10.04 7.75 20.75
N ALA A 63 9.68 6.97 21.78
CA ALA A 63 9.60 5.50 21.66
C ALA A 63 8.44 5.00 20.78
N VAL A 64 7.36 5.78 20.66
CA VAL A 64 6.29 5.55 19.67
C VAL A 64 6.71 6.13 18.31
N GLY A 65 7.37 7.29 18.28
CA GLY A 65 7.90 7.91 17.07
C GLY A 65 8.82 6.97 16.30
N GLU A 66 9.83 6.39 16.95
CA GLU A 66 10.75 5.42 16.33
C GLU A 66 10.01 4.16 15.84
N ARG A 67 9.01 3.67 16.58
CA ARG A 67 8.20 2.51 16.16
C ARG A 67 7.25 2.81 15.02
N VAL A 68 6.74 4.03 14.93
CA VAL A 68 5.88 4.49 13.83
C VAL A 68 6.74 4.75 12.60
N GLU A 69 7.92 5.35 12.75
CA GLU A 69 8.85 5.58 11.64
C GLU A 69 9.28 4.26 10.99
N GLN A 70 9.67 3.25 11.77
CA GLN A 70 9.95 1.91 11.26
C GLN A 70 8.74 1.27 10.57
N GLN A 71 7.54 1.35 11.18
CA GLN A 71 6.33 0.80 10.56
C GLN A 71 5.93 1.54 9.28
N VAL A 72 6.15 2.85 9.20
CA VAL A 72 5.86 3.64 7.99
C VAL A 72 6.85 3.31 6.88
N GLU A 73 8.12 3.09 7.21
CA GLU A 73 9.13 2.62 6.25
C GLU A 73 8.74 1.24 5.68
N ASP A 74 8.41 0.28 6.54
CA ASP A 74 7.95 -1.07 6.13
C ASP A 74 6.67 -1.03 5.28
N VAL A 75 5.73 -0.11 5.59
CA VAL A 75 4.50 0.07 4.81
C VAL A 75 4.79 0.76 3.49
N GLN A 76 5.70 1.73 3.46
CA GLN A 76 6.06 2.44 2.23
C GLN A 76 6.69 1.48 1.21
N THR A 77 7.61 0.62 1.65
CA THR A 77 8.20 -0.41 0.78
C THR A 77 7.14 -1.39 0.26
N GLN A 78 6.24 -1.87 1.12
CA GLN A 78 5.15 -2.77 0.69
C GLN A 78 4.18 -2.11 -0.29
N VAL A 79 3.85 -0.82 -0.08
CA VAL A 79 2.97 -0.06 -0.98
C VAL A 79 3.66 0.18 -2.32
N GLU A 80 4.94 0.55 -2.33
CA GLU A 80 5.72 0.74 -3.56
C GLU A 80 5.73 -0.54 -4.39
N GLU A 81 6.07 -1.67 -3.79
CA GLU A 81 6.10 -2.97 -4.48
C GLU A 81 4.71 -3.41 -4.96
N THR A 82 3.67 -3.24 -4.13
CA THR A 82 2.29 -3.61 -4.51
C THR A 82 1.75 -2.72 -5.63
N VAL A 83 2.02 -1.42 -5.58
CA VAL A 83 1.57 -0.46 -6.60
C VAL A 83 2.32 -0.69 -7.90
N GLU A 84 3.64 -0.91 -7.85
CA GLU A 84 4.43 -1.22 -9.05
C GLU A 84 3.90 -2.47 -9.75
N GLN A 85 3.72 -3.58 -9.02
CA GLN A 85 3.18 -4.82 -9.59
C GLN A 85 1.73 -4.66 -10.11
N THR A 86 0.85 -4.03 -9.33
CA THR A 86 -0.56 -3.86 -9.73
C THR A 86 -0.68 -2.95 -10.95
N VAL A 87 0.11 -1.88 -11.01
CA VAL A 87 0.10 -0.94 -12.15
C VAL A 87 0.70 -1.59 -13.38
N GLU A 88 1.82 -2.30 -13.25
CA GLU A 88 2.44 -3.02 -14.36
C GLU A 88 1.47 -4.05 -14.96
N GLU A 89 0.88 -4.91 -14.12
CA GLU A 89 -0.06 -5.94 -14.58
C GLU A 89 -1.35 -5.34 -15.17
N THR A 90 -1.94 -4.33 -14.51
CA THR A 90 -3.17 -3.69 -14.99
C THR A 90 -2.94 -2.94 -16.30
N VAL A 91 -1.81 -2.24 -16.44
CA VAL A 91 -1.47 -1.49 -17.65
C VAL A 91 -1.16 -2.45 -18.79
N GLU A 92 -0.36 -3.49 -18.55
CA GLU A 92 -0.02 -4.48 -19.57
C GLU A 92 -1.28 -5.19 -20.10
N GLN A 93 -2.17 -5.64 -19.21
CA GLN A 93 -3.41 -6.30 -19.62
C GLN A 93 -4.41 -5.33 -20.26
N THR A 94 -4.77 -4.24 -19.58
CA THR A 94 -5.87 -3.38 -20.04
C THR A 94 -5.47 -2.59 -21.28
N VAL A 95 -4.26 -2.01 -21.28
CA VAL A 95 -3.79 -1.21 -22.42
C VAL A 95 -3.36 -2.13 -23.55
N GLY A 96 -2.69 -3.24 -23.26
CA GLY A 96 -2.33 -4.23 -24.29
C GLY A 96 -3.55 -4.73 -25.05
N GLU A 97 -4.57 -5.24 -24.35
CA GLU A 97 -5.77 -5.79 -24.97
C GLU A 97 -6.60 -4.71 -25.71
N THR A 98 -6.71 -3.50 -25.15
CA THR A 98 -7.44 -2.40 -25.80
C THR A 98 -6.73 -1.90 -27.06
N VAL A 99 -5.38 -1.87 -27.05
CA VAL A 99 -4.59 -1.48 -28.22
C VAL A 99 -4.67 -2.56 -29.29
N GLU A 100 -4.56 -3.84 -28.93
CA GLU A 100 -4.70 -4.95 -29.88
C GLU A 100 -6.08 -4.93 -30.58
N GLN A 101 -7.17 -4.80 -29.82
CA GLN A 101 -8.52 -4.70 -30.40
C GLN A 101 -8.70 -3.48 -31.31
N GLN A 102 -8.17 -2.32 -30.93
CA GLN A 102 -8.23 -1.14 -31.78
C GLN A 102 -7.41 -1.31 -33.07
N VAL A 103 -6.22 -1.94 -32.99
CA VAL A 103 -5.39 -2.21 -34.15
C VAL A 103 -6.06 -3.21 -35.10
N GLU A 104 -6.77 -4.21 -34.57
CA GLU A 104 -7.55 -5.17 -35.36
C GLU A 104 -8.77 -4.52 -36.05
N ASP A 105 -9.52 -3.65 -35.34
CA ASP A 105 -10.63 -2.88 -35.93
C ASP A 105 -10.13 -1.92 -37.02
N VAL A 106 -8.99 -1.25 -36.79
CA VAL A 106 -8.37 -0.38 -37.79
C VAL A 106 -7.93 -1.17 -39.02
N GLN A 107 -7.30 -2.34 -38.85
CA GLN A 107 -6.94 -3.21 -39.98
C GLN A 107 -8.18 -3.59 -40.81
N THR A 108 -9.26 -4.02 -40.15
CA THR A 108 -10.52 -4.39 -40.82
C THR A 108 -11.11 -3.20 -41.60
N ARG A 109 -11.08 -1.99 -41.03
CA ARG A 109 -11.53 -0.78 -41.73
C ARG A 109 -10.65 -0.43 -42.92
N VAL A 110 -9.33 -0.59 -42.79
CA VAL A 110 -8.39 -0.32 -43.88
C VAL A 110 -8.64 -1.28 -45.04
N GLU A 111 -8.85 -2.57 -44.77
CA GLU A 111 -9.23 -3.55 -45.81
C GLU A 111 -10.54 -3.18 -46.51
N ALA A 112 -11.57 -2.79 -45.74
CA ALA A 112 -12.85 -2.36 -46.30
C ALA A 112 -12.75 -1.06 -47.13
N VAL A 113 -11.88 -0.13 -46.72
CA VAL A 113 -11.58 1.08 -47.51
C VAL A 113 -10.84 0.72 -48.79
N ASN A 114 -9.87 -0.19 -48.72
CA ASN A 114 -9.13 -0.65 -49.89
C ASN A 114 -10.06 -1.27 -50.94
N GLU A 115 -10.99 -2.14 -50.52
CA GLU A 115 -11.97 -2.73 -51.43
C GLU A 115 -12.94 -1.70 -52.04
N ARG A 116 -13.29 -0.63 -51.31
CA ARG A 116 -14.09 0.48 -51.87
C ARG A 116 -13.30 1.30 -52.90
N VAL A 117 -12.01 1.51 -52.68
CA VAL A 117 -11.15 2.23 -53.60
C VAL A 117 -10.98 1.44 -54.90
N ASP A 118 -10.81 0.12 -54.83
CA ASP A 118 -10.70 -0.76 -56.00
C ASP A 118 -11.98 -0.80 -56.86
N ARG A 119 -13.16 -0.49 -56.30
CA ARG A 119 -14.44 -0.38 -57.03
C ARG A 119 -14.71 1.00 -57.62
N ARG A 120 -13.87 2.01 -57.41
CA ARG A 120 -14.11 3.32 -58.04
C ARG A 120 -13.98 3.20 -59.57
N PRO A 121 -14.94 3.75 -60.34
CA PRO A 121 -14.78 3.88 -61.77
C PRO A 121 -13.54 4.72 -62.07
N ARG A 122 -12.80 4.34 -63.11
CA ARG A 122 -11.60 5.07 -63.52
C ARG A 122 -12.01 6.44 -64.06
N GLU A 123 -11.12 7.43 -63.94
CA GLU A 123 -11.39 8.81 -64.38
C GLU A 123 -11.90 8.85 -65.84
N ASP A 124 -11.35 7.99 -66.69
CA ASP A 124 -11.73 7.84 -68.10
C ASP A 124 -13.22 7.47 -68.30
N GLU A 125 -13.80 6.65 -67.41
CA GLU A 125 -15.20 6.21 -67.48
C GLU A 125 -16.16 7.27 -66.94
N VAL A 126 -15.68 8.15 -66.07
CA VAL A 126 -16.47 9.26 -65.51
C VAL A 126 -16.59 10.41 -66.51
N GLU A 127 -15.54 10.69 -67.29
CA GLU A 127 -15.61 11.69 -68.38
C GLU A 127 -16.64 11.31 -69.44
N GLU A 128 -16.70 10.03 -69.84
CA GLU A 128 -17.65 9.55 -70.86
C GLU A 128 -19.12 9.76 -70.45
N ILE A 129 -19.47 9.49 -69.19
CA ILE A 129 -20.85 9.65 -68.67
C ILE A 129 -21.25 11.14 -68.60
N ILE A 130 -20.28 12.02 -68.31
CA ILE A 130 -20.51 13.47 -68.23
C ILE A 130 -20.72 14.05 -69.64
N GLU A 131 -19.94 13.63 -70.63
CA GLU A 131 -20.14 14.05 -72.02
C GLU A 131 -21.52 13.62 -72.54
N GLU A 132 -21.93 12.37 -72.30
CA GLU A 132 -23.27 11.88 -72.68
C GLU A 132 -24.41 12.71 -72.05
N SER A 133 -24.27 13.08 -70.78
CA SER A 133 -25.31 13.86 -70.08
C SER A 133 -25.41 15.31 -70.58
N VAL A 134 -24.28 15.90 -70.99
CA VAL A 134 -24.24 17.27 -71.51
C VAL A 134 -24.78 17.35 -72.95
N GLU A 135 -24.61 16.30 -73.74
CA GLU A 135 -25.23 16.19 -75.06
C GLU A 135 -26.75 16.01 -74.98
N ASP A 136 -27.28 15.34 -73.95
CA ASP A 136 -28.73 15.17 -73.76
C ASP A 136 -29.44 16.48 -73.31
N GLU A 137 -28.81 17.30 -72.46
CA GLU A 137 -29.38 18.59 -72.03
C GLU A 137 -29.31 19.71 -73.09
N SER A 138 -28.40 19.62 -74.06
CA SER A 138 -28.21 20.67 -75.09
C SER A 138 -29.06 20.48 -76.35
N GLY A 139 -29.86 19.39 -76.42
CA GLY A 139 -30.68 19.00 -77.57
C GLY A 139 -32.16 19.40 -77.55
N THR A 140 -32.65 20.14 -76.54
CA THR A 140 -34.05 20.60 -76.42
C THR A 140 -34.19 22.11 -76.55
#